data_AF-A0A354TF86-F1
#
_entry.id   AF-A0A354TF86-F1
#
_cell.length_a   1.000
_cell.length_b   1.000
_cell.length_c   1.000
_cell.angle_alpha   90.00
_cell.angle_beta   90.00
_cell.angle_gamma   90.00
#
_symmetry.space_group_name_H-M   'P 1'
#
loop_
_entity.id
_entity.type
_entity.pdbx_description
1 polymer ?
#
loop_
_entity_poly.entity_id
_entity_poly.type
_entity_poly.pdbx_seq_one_letter_code
_entity_poly.pdbx_strand_id
1 'polypeptide(L)' 'MAFRMSYHIVSIDSPQCSLSCKDGQLTCRVDGEEEMRTIPLEDVASIIITSFSASVHSKLLIE' A
#
# COMPACT_ATOMS: atom_id res chain seq x y z
N MET A 1 29.07 0.77 7.29
CA MET A 1 27.87 -0.08 7.46
C MET A 1 26.85 0.43 6.46
N ALA A 2 26.69 -0.24 5.32
CA ALA A 2 25.80 0.22 4.25
C ALA A 2 24.40 -0.37 4.50
N PHE A 3 23.42 0.48 4.83
CA PHE A 3 22.01 0.07 4.81
C PHE A 3 21.64 -0.15 3.35
N ARG A 4 21.28 -1.38 2.99
CA ARG A 4 20.73 -1.70 1.68
C ARG A 4 19.27 -1.26 1.71
N MET A 5 19.00 -0.01 1.31
CA MET A 5 17.62 0.45 1.14
C MET A 5 17.01 -0.29 -0.05
N SER A 6 16.18 -1.29 0.25
CA SER A 6 15.33 -1.93 -0.74
C SER A 6 14.06 -1.10 -0.88
N TYR A 7 13.87 -0.49 -2.05
CA TYR A 7 12.65 0.23 -2.35
C TYR A 7 11.68 -0.69 -3.09
N HIS A 8 10.42 -0.62 -2.72
CA HIS A 8 9.33 -1.38 -3.32
C HIS A 8 8.47 -0.46 -4.20
N ILE A 9 8.13 -0.96 -5.38
CA ILE A 9 7.06 -0.40 -6.22
C ILE A 9 5.83 -1.28 -5.97
N VAL A 10 4.78 -0.69 -5.41
CA VAL A 10 3.54 -1.39 -5.10
C VAL A 10 2.56 -1.18 -6.24
N SER A 11 2.24 -2.26 -6.97
CA SER A 11 1.22 -2.24 -8.02
C SER A 11 -0.10 -2.78 -7.48
N ILE A 12 -1.19 -2.02 -7.66
CA ILE A 12 -2.54 -2.36 -7.23
C ILE A 12 -3.40 -2.57 -8.48
N ASP A 13 -3.59 -3.83 -8.83
CA ASP A 13 -4.33 -4.30 -9.99
C ASP A 13 -5.73 -4.83 -9.62
N SER A 14 -5.93 -5.23 -8.37
CA SER A 14 -7.24 -5.70 -7.89
C SER A 14 -8.31 -4.60 -7.96
N PRO A 15 -9.48 -4.87 -8.57
CA PRO A 15 -10.56 -3.90 -8.69
C PRO A 15 -11.21 -3.58 -7.34
N GLN A 16 -11.28 -4.53 -6.41
CA GLN A 16 -11.96 -4.34 -5.14
C GLN A 16 -10.97 -4.46 -4.00
N CYS A 17 -10.29 -3.35 -3.71
CA CYS A 17 -9.39 -3.25 -2.57
C CYS A 17 -9.48 -1.88 -1.88
N SER A 18 -9.12 -1.86 -0.61
CA SER A 18 -8.96 -0.64 0.18
C SER A 18 -7.50 -0.48 0.60
N LEU A 19 -6.96 0.71 0.34
CA LEU A 19 -5.61 1.10 0.74
C LEU A 19 -5.69 2.03 1.95
N SER A 20 -4.88 1.75 2.96
CA SER A 20 -4.81 2.54 4.19
C SER A 20 -3.40 2.57 4.74
N CYS A 21 -3.07 3.60 5.51
CA CYS A 21 -1.83 3.67 6.27
C CYS A 21 -2.18 3.52 7.75
N LYS A 22 -1.54 2.58 8.43
CA LYS A 22 -1.73 2.35 9.86
C LYS A 22 -0.39 1.96 10.48
N ASP A 23 -0.03 2.61 11.58
CA ASP A 23 1.18 2.31 12.36
C ASP A 23 2.47 2.29 11.51
N GLY A 24 2.60 3.22 10.55
CA GLY A 24 3.73 3.32 9.63
C GLY A 24 3.75 2.28 8.50
N GLN A 25 2.70 1.47 8.40
CA GLN A 25 2.55 0.43 7.38
C GLN A 25 1.57 0.87 6.31
N LEU A 26 1.95 0.73 5.04
CA LEU A 26 0.99 0.67 3.95
C LEU A 26 0.25 -0.65 4.04
N THR A 27 -1.07 -0.58 4.05
CA THR A 27 -1.94 -1.72 4.21
C THR A 27 -2.91 -1.82 3.04
N CYS A 28 -3.10 -3.03 2.53
CA CYS A 28 -4.01 -3.33 1.46
C CYS A 28 -4.92 -4.48 1.89
N ARG A 29 -6.23 -4.25 1.79
CA ARG A 29 -7.25 -5.27 2.00
C ARG A 29 -8.01 -5.48 0.69
N VAL A 30 -8.02 -6.71 0.21
CA VAL A 30 -8.77 -7.13 -0.98
C VAL A 30 -10.09 -7.75 -0.52
N ASP A 31 -11.20 -7.40 -1.14
CA ASP A 31 -12.51 -7.98 -0.80
C ASP A 31 -12.51 -9.48 -1.09
N GLY A 32 -12.86 -10.30 -0.09
CA GLY A 32 -12.86 -11.77 -0.18
C GLY A 32 -11.57 -12.45 0.27
N GLU A 33 -10.49 -11.71 0.54
CA GLU A 33 -9.31 -12.21 1.25
C GLU A 33 -9.43 -11.89 2.75
N GLU A 34 -9.22 -12.90 3.61
CA GLU A 34 -9.16 -12.68 5.07
C GLU A 34 -7.83 -12.02 5.48
N GLU A 35 -6.76 -12.30 4.73
CA GLU A 35 -5.44 -11.77 5.02
C GLU A 35 -5.25 -10.35 4.48
N MET A 36 -4.72 -9.49 5.35
CA MET A 36 -4.37 -8.11 5.05
C MET A 36 -2.89 -8.05 4.69
N ARG A 37 -2.57 -7.49 3.52
CA ARG A 37 -1.18 -7.33 3.08
C ARG A 37 -0.63 -6.04 3.65
N THR A 38 0.57 -6.08 4.21
CA THR A 38 1.22 -4.91 4.81
C THR A 38 2.68 -4.79 4.40
N ILE A 39 3.16 -3.57 4.23
CA ILE A 39 4.56 -3.24 3.95
C ILE A 39 4.94 -1.93 4.64
N PRO A 40 6.16 -1.78 5.18
CA PRO A 40 6.59 -0.51 5.76
C PRO A 40 6.51 0.60 4.73
N LEU A 41 5.86 1.71 5.07
CA LEU A 41 5.68 2.82 4.13
C LEU A 41 7.02 3.45 3.74
N GLU A 42 8.00 3.45 4.66
CA GLU A 42 9.37 3.92 4.43
C GLU A 42 10.12 3.17 3.33
N ASP A 43 9.73 1.92 3.07
CA ASP A 43 10.30 1.10 2.02
C ASP A 43 9.54 1.24 0.68
N VAL A 44 8.44 2.01 0.62
CA VAL A 44 7.62 2.19 -0.59
C VAL A 44 8.05 3.44 -1.33
N ALA A 45 8.63 3.27 -2.53
CA ALA A 45 9.01 4.39 -3.39
C ALA A 45 7.86 4.88 -4.28
N SER A 46 6.93 4.00 -4.64
CA SER A 46 5.81 4.35 -5.52
C SER A 46 4.65 3.38 -5.34
N ILE A 47 3.43 3.91 -5.46
CA ILE A 47 2.19 3.15 -5.53
C ILE A 47 1.56 3.41 -6.89
N ILE A 48 1.38 2.36 -7.69
CA ILE A 48 0.77 2.42 -9.01
C ILE A 48 -0.61 1.75 -8.90
N ILE A 49 -1.67 2.52 -9.06
CA ILE A 49 -3.04 2.01 -9.01
C ILE A 49 -3.56 1.92 -10.44
N THR A 50 -3.77 0.69 -10.92
CA THR A 50 -4.28 0.44 -12.29
C THR A 50 -5.75 0.03 -12.31
N SER A 51 -6.41 -0.05 -11.16
CA SER A 51 -7.81 -0.46 -11.01
C SER A 51 -8.69 0.66 -10.47
N PHE A 52 -9.72 1.05 -11.24
CA PHE A 52 -10.50 2.28 -11.05
C PHE A 52 -11.54 2.26 -9.91
N SER A 53 -11.58 1.20 -9.09
CA SER A 53 -12.46 1.12 -7.90
C SER A 53 -11.71 1.00 -6.57
N ALA A 54 -10.39 1.20 -6.56
CA ALA A 54 -9.62 1.28 -5.33
C ALA A 54 -10.05 2.51 -4.51
N SER A 55 -10.45 2.29 -3.26
CA SER A 55 -10.75 3.38 -2.32
C SER A 55 -9.49 3.74 -1.52
N VAL A 56 -9.10 5.02 -1.54
CA VAL A 56 -7.93 5.52 -0.80
C VAL A 56 -8.42 6.27 0.42
N HIS A 57 -8.08 5.78 1.62
CA HIS A 57 -8.43 6.50 2.85
C HIS A 57 -7.38 7.58 3.17
N SER A 58 -7.84 8.83 3.23
CA SER A 58 -7.04 10.06 3.22
C SER A 58 -6.35 10.40 4.56
N LYS A 59 -5.64 9.44 5.15
CA LYS A 59 -4.46 9.73 6.01
C LYS A 59 -3.14 9.51 5.27
N LEU A 60 -3.19 8.89 4.10
CA LEU A 60 -2.02 8.50 3.31
C LEU A 60 -1.39 9.64 2.50
N LEU A 61 -2.10 10.76 2.32
CA LEU A 61 -1.72 11.87 1.43
C LEU A 61 -1.33 13.17 2.17
N ILE A 62 -1.33 13.17 3.51
CA ILE A 62 -1.17 14.40 4.34
C ILE A 62 0.07 14.30 5.25
N GLU A 63 0.93 13.31 5.07
CA GLU A 63 2.28 13.26 5.68
C GLU A 63 3.36 13.34 4.61
#